data_AF-A0A9P4PH79-F1
#
_entry.id   AF-A0A9P4PH79-F1
#
_cell.length_a   1.000
_cell.length_b   1.000
_cell.length_c   1.000
_cell.angle_alpha   90.00
_cell.angle_beta   90.00
_cell.angle_gamma   90.00
#
_symmetry.space_group_name_H-M   'P 1'
#
loop_
_entity.id
_entity.type
_entity.pdbx_description
1 polymer ?
#
loop_
_entity_poly.entity_id
_entity_poly.type
_entity_poly.pdbx_seq_one_letter_code
_entity_poly.pdbx_strand_id
1 'polypeptide(L)'
;MPPNATGRSGHPPSIIDFYNPHVNGKDAHGRTLEQMLKWNNDKLERCHDYIQILFPLPEGSMFSYNAPIIDKKTMEEFRSSGLLQMTLNHAFDRMMEFYGFEVVAILDSADSTNQAEEDAAAKDRKKQADEGKEKGKTTEVEEHAEDRNGSAASTASVNANPSVASPRDTKSLEKSVAFTGAHGLHVIRGPNFEERSKNWCVQMDHNHLRISRILRSLRVLGLQRQCEAFYEALTHVYNDPKIAIGKSSMMFWRRAAQEPLHIAPDGTECRWLKKWQETEQIQN
;
A
#
# COMPACT_ATOMS: atom_id res chain seq x y z
N MET A 1 -23.01 50.73 -21.03
CA MET A 1 -21.86 49.80 -21.12
C MET A 1 -22.29 48.46 -20.54
N PRO A 2 -21.94 47.31 -21.15
CA PRO A 2 -21.97 46.02 -20.46
C PRO A 2 -20.82 45.93 -19.44
N PRO A 3 -20.96 45.14 -18.36
CA PRO A 3 -19.90 44.96 -17.37
C PRO A 3 -18.71 44.15 -17.92
N ASN A 4 -17.54 44.38 -17.33
CA ASN A 4 -16.26 43.85 -17.80
C ASN A 4 -16.16 42.32 -17.64
N ALA A 5 -16.09 41.59 -18.75
CA ALA A 5 -15.88 40.14 -18.76
C ALA A 5 -14.40 39.82 -18.49
N THR A 6 -14.05 39.66 -17.20
CA THR A 6 -12.70 39.25 -16.78
C THR A 6 -12.32 37.92 -17.43
N GLY A 7 -11.37 37.95 -18.36
CA GLY A 7 -10.97 36.79 -19.15
C GLY A 7 -10.46 35.65 -18.27
N ARG A 8 -11.08 34.48 -18.38
CA ARG A 8 -10.47 33.21 -17.98
C ARG A 8 -9.74 32.63 -19.18
N SER A 9 -8.46 32.31 -19.03
CA SER A 9 -7.70 31.58 -20.04
C SER A 9 -8.36 30.23 -20.33
N GLY A 10 -8.57 29.93 -21.61
CA GLY A 10 -9.38 28.79 -22.08
C GLY A 10 -8.69 27.43 -21.98
N HIS A 11 -8.09 27.10 -20.84
CA HIS A 11 -7.60 25.76 -20.55
C HIS A 11 -8.63 24.96 -19.73
N PRO A 12 -8.78 23.65 -19.96
CA PRO A 12 -9.61 22.80 -19.11
C PRO A 12 -9.04 22.79 -17.69
N PRO A 13 -9.87 22.61 -16.64
CA PRO A 13 -9.38 22.63 -15.27
C PRO A 13 -8.33 21.55 -15.00
N SER A 14 -7.21 21.96 -14.41
CA SER A 14 -6.13 21.04 -14.01
C SER A 14 -6.65 20.09 -12.93
N ILE A 15 -6.57 18.79 -13.20
CA ILE A 15 -6.93 17.73 -12.23
C ILE A 15 -5.91 17.66 -11.07
N ILE A 16 -4.67 18.09 -11.30
CA ILE A 16 -3.66 18.29 -10.25
C ILE A 16 -4.11 19.42 -9.30
N ASP A 17 -4.60 20.54 -9.84
CA ASP A 17 -5.06 21.69 -9.04
C ASP A 17 -6.34 21.38 -8.25
N PHE A 18 -7.23 20.56 -8.83
CA PHE A 18 -8.43 20.04 -8.16
C PHE A 18 -8.10 19.09 -6.99
N TYR A 19 -7.03 18.29 -7.13
CA TYR A 19 -6.52 17.41 -6.07
C TYR A 19 -5.51 18.08 -5.13
N ASN A 20 -5.09 19.32 -5.37
CA ASN A 20 -4.19 20.06 -4.50
C ASN A 20 -4.99 20.89 -3.47
N PRO A 21 -4.97 20.53 -2.17
CA PRO A 21 -5.77 21.21 -1.15
C PRO A 21 -5.37 22.68 -0.93
N HIS A 22 -4.18 23.10 -1.35
CA HIS A 22 -3.71 24.48 -1.24
C HIS A 22 -4.17 25.37 -2.40
N VAL A 23 -4.53 24.79 -3.55
CA VAL A 23 -4.98 25.53 -4.75
C VAL A 23 -6.50 25.68 -4.76
N ASN A 24 -7.24 24.77 -4.11
CA ASN A 24 -8.71 24.76 -4.09
C ASN A 24 -9.31 24.75 -5.52
N GLY A 25 -8.71 23.94 -6.39
CA GLY A 25 -9.11 23.79 -7.79
C GLY A 25 -10.54 23.27 -7.93
N LYS A 26 -11.13 23.57 -9.09
CA LYS A 26 -12.55 23.32 -9.37
C LYS A 26 -12.74 22.53 -10.64
N ASP A 27 -13.73 21.64 -10.65
CA ASP A 27 -14.15 20.95 -11.86
C ASP A 27 -14.88 21.89 -12.85
N ALA A 28 -15.27 21.36 -14.01
CA ALA A 28 -16.01 22.12 -15.02
C ALA A 28 -17.36 22.69 -14.55
N HIS A 29 -17.91 22.20 -13.43
CA HIS A 29 -19.15 22.68 -12.82
C HIS A 29 -18.90 23.63 -11.63
N GLY A 30 -17.64 24.00 -11.37
CA GLY A 30 -17.25 24.90 -10.27
C GLY A 30 -17.19 24.23 -8.89
N ARG A 31 -17.27 22.90 -8.83
CA ARG A 31 -17.23 22.10 -7.59
C ARG A 31 -15.78 21.85 -7.18
N THR A 32 -15.48 21.93 -5.90
CA THR A 32 -14.18 21.57 -5.32
C THR A 32 -14.21 20.13 -4.81
N LEU A 33 -13.04 19.49 -4.67
CA LEU A 33 -12.94 18.14 -4.11
C LEU A 33 -13.56 18.06 -2.70
N GLU A 34 -13.21 18.99 -1.81
CA GLU A 34 -13.72 19.06 -0.44
C GLU A 34 -15.26 19.12 -0.41
N GLN A 35 -15.86 19.94 -1.28
CA GLN A 35 -17.32 20.02 -1.41
C GLN A 35 -17.93 18.69 -1.84
N MET A 36 -17.29 17.93 -2.73
CA MET A 36 -17.79 16.65 -3.26
C MET A 36 -17.68 15.51 -2.24
N LEU A 37 -16.58 15.43 -1.50
CA LEU A 37 -16.41 14.41 -0.44
C LEU A 37 -17.41 14.62 0.72
N LYS A 38 -17.79 15.86 1.02
CA LYS A 38 -18.81 16.22 2.03
C LYS A 38 -20.27 15.97 1.59
N TRP A 39 -20.53 15.35 0.44
CA TRP A 39 -21.90 14.98 0.06
C TRP A 39 -22.40 13.76 0.84
N ASN A 40 -23.71 13.69 1.09
CA ASN A 40 -24.34 12.51 1.67
C ASN A 40 -24.56 11.41 0.61
N ASN A 41 -24.84 10.19 1.07
CA ASN A 41 -24.98 9.03 0.18
C ASN A 41 -26.15 9.18 -0.80
N ASP A 42 -27.27 9.80 -0.43
CA ASP A 42 -28.38 10.09 -1.35
C ASP A 42 -27.94 10.93 -2.56
N LYS A 43 -27.05 11.91 -2.35
CA LYS A 43 -26.53 12.77 -3.40
C LYS A 43 -25.46 12.07 -4.23
N LEU A 44 -24.61 11.25 -3.64
CA LEU A 44 -23.65 10.40 -4.36
C LEU A 44 -24.35 9.30 -5.17
N GLU A 45 -25.53 8.84 -4.76
CA GLU A 45 -26.32 7.90 -5.55
C GLU A 45 -26.94 8.59 -6.77
N ARG A 46 -27.69 9.68 -6.54
CA ARG A 46 -28.45 10.43 -7.58
C ARG A 46 -27.58 11.25 -8.53
N CYS A 47 -26.32 11.52 -8.19
CA CYS A 47 -25.37 12.24 -9.03
C CYS A 47 -24.43 11.22 -9.68
N HIS A 48 -24.27 11.24 -11.01
CA HIS A 48 -23.51 10.19 -11.71
C HIS A 48 -22.20 10.67 -12.37
N ASP A 49 -21.96 11.99 -12.41
CA ASP A 49 -20.78 12.57 -13.06
C ASP A 49 -19.57 12.72 -12.11
N TYR A 50 -19.81 12.97 -10.81
CA TYR A 50 -18.76 13.20 -9.80
C TYR A 50 -17.67 12.12 -9.82
N ILE A 51 -18.05 10.85 -9.97
CA ILE A 51 -17.15 9.70 -9.95
C ILE A 51 -16.11 9.75 -11.08
N GLN A 52 -16.43 10.46 -12.17
CA GLN A 52 -15.57 10.61 -13.34
C GLN A 52 -14.54 11.72 -13.17
N ILE A 53 -14.82 12.66 -12.26
CA ILE A 53 -13.89 13.70 -11.79
C ILE A 53 -13.00 13.17 -10.66
N LEU A 54 -13.58 12.42 -9.71
CA LEU A 54 -12.82 11.83 -8.60
C LEU A 54 -11.88 10.71 -9.08
N PHE A 55 -12.35 9.84 -9.97
CA PHE A 55 -11.58 8.72 -10.51
C PHE A 55 -11.41 8.89 -12.03
N PRO A 56 -10.56 9.82 -12.47
CA PRO A 56 -10.27 10.06 -13.88
C PRO A 56 -9.51 8.89 -14.49
N LEU A 57 -9.57 8.75 -15.82
CA LEU A 57 -9.00 7.62 -16.55
C LEU A 57 -8.17 8.06 -17.77
N PRO A 58 -7.12 7.30 -18.16
CA PRO A 58 -6.40 7.47 -19.43
C PRO A 58 -7.29 7.31 -20.67
N GLU A 59 -8.26 6.39 -20.59
CA GLU A 59 -9.31 6.16 -21.58
C GLU A 59 -10.49 7.17 -21.47
N GLY A 60 -10.44 8.13 -20.54
CA GLY A 60 -11.40 9.22 -20.42
C GLY A 60 -12.80 8.79 -19.96
N SER A 61 -13.85 9.24 -20.66
CA SER A 61 -15.23 8.81 -20.42
C SER A 61 -16.12 8.98 -21.64
N MET A 62 -16.93 7.95 -21.93
CA MET A 62 -18.01 8.01 -22.92
C MET A 62 -19.27 8.76 -22.40
N PHE A 63 -19.36 9.02 -21.09
CA PHE A 63 -20.57 9.56 -20.45
C PHE A 63 -20.46 11.02 -20.01
N SER A 64 -19.26 11.61 -19.97
CA SER A 64 -19.08 13.02 -19.61
C SER A 64 -17.80 13.58 -20.25
N TYR A 65 -17.95 14.33 -21.33
CA TYR A 65 -16.86 14.97 -22.08
C TYR A 65 -16.06 15.99 -21.27
N ASN A 66 -16.62 16.47 -20.15
CA ASN A 66 -15.98 17.38 -19.20
C ASN A 66 -15.10 16.65 -18.15
N ALA A 67 -15.06 15.31 -18.16
CA ALA A 67 -14.23 14.56 -17.23
C ALA A 67 -12.75 14.62 -17.65
N PRO A 68 -11.80 14.88 -16.72
CA PRO A 68 -10.40 14.96 -17.06
C PRO A 68 -9.86 13.61 -17.52
N ILE A 69 -9.12 13.63 -18.62
CA ILE A 69 -8.42 12.48 -19.18
C ILE A 69 -7.01 12.48 -18.61
N ILE A 70 -6.55 11.35 -18.07
CA ILE A 70 -5.19 11.22 -17.57
C ILE A 70 -4.21 11.10 -18.74
N ASP A 71 -3.23 12.00 -18.80
CA ASP A 71 -2.08 11.92 -19.69
C ASP A 71 -0.83 11.43 -18.92
N LYS A 72 0.27 11.25 -19.66
CA LYS A 72 1.55 10.80 -19.08
C LYS A 72 2.01 11.71 -17.93
N LYS A 73 2.03 13.02 -18.15
CA LYS A 73 2.52 13.99 -17.16
C LYS A 73 1.67 13.96 -15.88
N THR A 74 0.36 13.95 -16.01
CA THR A 74 -0.57 13.89 -14.87
C THR A 74 -0.36 12.61 -14.07
N MET A 75 -0.20 11.47 -14.75
CA MET A 75 0.08 10.20 -14.07
C MET A 75 1.41 10.25 -13.32
N GLU A 76 2.49 10.76 -13.92
CA GLU A 76 3.80 10.87 -13.27
C GLU A 76 3.78 11.81 -12.04
N GLU A 77 3.03 12.92 -12.11
CA GLU A 77 2.80 13.82 -10.96
C GLU A 77 2.06 13.10 -9.81
N PHE A 78 0.96 12.40 -10.09
CA PHE A 78 0.25 11.62 -9.07
C PHE A 78 1.10 10.48 -8.51
N ARG A 79 1.93 9.82 -9.31
CA ARG A 79 2.79 8.72 -8.86
C ARG A 79 4.01 9.18 -8.04
N SER A 80 4.42 10.44 -8.17
CA SER A 80 5.54 11.03 -7.41
C SER A 80 5.11 11.90 -6.23
N SER A 81 3.90 12.46 -6.24
CA SER A 81 3.41 13.36 -5.18
C SER A 81 2.57 12.64 -4.13
N GLY A 82 3.18 12.37 -2.96
CA GLY A 82 2.47 11.80 -1.81
C GLY A 82 1.27 12.63 -1.33
N LEU A 83 1.27 13.95 -1.57
CA LEU A 83 0.13 14.83 -1.29
C LEU A 83 -1.08 14.50 -2.18
N LEU A 84 -0.86 14.28 -3.48
CA LEU A 84 -1.92 13.88 -4.41
C LEU A 84 -2.41 12.46 -4.11
N GLN A 85 -1.51 11.54 -3.72
CA GLN A 85 -1.86 10.17 -3.35
C GLN A 85 -2.71 10.11 -2.07
N MET A 86 -2.32 10.82 -1.02
CA MET A 86 -3.11 10.96 0.21
C MET A 86 -4.50 11.56 -0.09
N THR A 87 -4.55 12.57 -0.96
CA THR A 87 -5.82 13.25 -1.28
C THR A 87 -6.73 12.38 -2.17
N LEU A 88 -6.16 11.53 -3.04
CA LEU A 88 -6.90 10.47 -3.74
C LEU A 88 -7.33 9.34 -2.80
N ASN A 89 -6.55 9.05 -1.75
CA ASN A 89 -6.96 8.10 -0.71
C ASN A 89 -8.21 8.59 0.01
N HIS A 90 -8.31 9.87 0.39
CA HIS A 90 -9.54 10.43 0.98
C HIS A 90 -10.77 10.28 0.07
N ALA A 91 -10.59 10.35 -1.26
CA ALA A 91 -11.66 10.07 -2.21
C ALA A 91 -12.04 8.58 -2.25
N PHE A 92 -11.07 7.69 -2.13
CA PHE A 92 -11.27 6.24 -2.00
C PHE A 92 -11.97 5.86 -0.70
N ASP A 93 -11.50 6.36 0.45
CA ASP A 93 -12.08 6.12 1.78
C ASP A 93 -13.56 6.53 1.80
N ARG A 94 -13.89 7.69 1.21
CA ARG A 94 -15.27 8.16 1.07
C ARG A 94 -16.13 7.22 0.22
N MET A 95 -15.57 6.58 -0.80
CA MET A 95 -16.27 5.56 -1.58
C MET A 95 -16.41 4.24 -0.83
N MET A 96 -15.46 3.86 0.03
CA MET A 96 -15.61 2.68 0.90
C MET A 96 -16.79 2.87 1.85
N GLU A 97 -16.87 4.01 2.54
CA GLU A 97 -18.00 4.38 3.40
C GLU A 97 -19.35 4.36 2.63
N PHE A 98 -19.38 4.89 1.40
CA PHE A 98 -20.56 4.87 0.53
C PHE A 98 -21.03 3.44 0.21
N TYR A 99 -20.09 2.53 -0.10
CA TYR A 99 -20.39 1.12 -0.41
C TYR A 99 -20.60 0.23 0.83
N GLY A 100 -20.36 0.75 2.04
CA GLY A 100 -20.48 0.01 3.30
C GLY A 100 -19.24 -0.75 3.73
N PHE A 101 -18.10 -0.47 3.12
CA PHE A 101 -16.80 -1.01 3.51
C PHE A 101 -16.10 -0.10 4.53
N GLU A 102 -15.09 -0.65 5.19
CA GLU A 102 -14.17 0.02 6.11
C GLU A 102 -12.73 -0.32 5.71
N VAL A 103 -11.83 0.67 5.77
CA VAL A 103 -10.41 0.50 5.43
C VAL A 103 -9.63 0.31 6.72
N VAL A 104 -8.96 -0.83 6.87
CA VAL A 104 -8.19 -1.18 8.07
C VAL A 104 -6.72 -1.27 7.70
N ALA A 105 -5.90 -0.41 8.32
CA ALA A 105 -4.46 -0.53 8.27
C ALA A 105 -3.96 -1.39 9.44
N ILE A 106 -3.25 -2.49 9.15
CA ILE A 106 -2.56 -3.27 10.17
C ILE A 106 -1.12 -2.74 10.25
N LEU A 107 -0.81 -2.07 11.35
CA LEU A 107 0.58 -1.76 11.71
C LEU A 107 1.16 -3.01 12.38
N ASP A 108 2.09 -3.69 11.70
CA ASP A 108 2.78 -4.85 12.26
C ASP A 108 3.57 -4.43 13.52
N SER A 109 3.26 -5.05 14.66
CA SER A 109 3.92 -4.77 15.95
C SER A 109 5.30 -5.44 16.07
N ALA A 110 6.11 -5.32 15.01
CA ALA A 110 7.34 -6.06 14.74
C ALA A 110 8.57 -5.62 15.58
N ASP A 111 8.40 -4.68 16.53
CA ASP A 111 9.49 -4.13 17.35
C ASP A 111 9.39 -4.54 18.84
N SER A 112 8.33 -5.26 19.23
CA SER A 112 8.09 -5.65 20.63
C SER A 112 8.82 -6.93 21.09
N THR A 113 9.40 -7.71 20.16
CA THR A 113 10.15 -8.94 20.47
C THR A 113 11.65 -8.70 20.66
N ASN A 114 12.28 -7.83 19.87
CA ASN A 114 13.72 -7.59 19.93
C ASN A 114 14.15 -7.03 21.30
N GLN A 115 13.39 -6.08 21.84
CA GLN A 115 13.66 -5.51 23.16
C GLN A 115 13.56 -6.57 24.28
N ALA A 116 12.68 -7.56 24.16
CA ALA A 116 12.52 -8.61 25.15
C ALA A 116 13.70 -9.60 25.17
N GLU A 117 14.25 -9.94 24.00
CA GLU A 117 15.44 -10.78 23.88
C GLU A 117 16.73 -10.05 24.28
N GLU A 118 16.88 -8.77 23.92
CA GLU A 118 17.99 -7.96 24.42
C GLU A 118 17.94 -7.78 25.94
N ASP A 119 16.77 -7.51 26.52
CA ASP A 119 16.57 -7.39 27.96
C ASP A 119 16.89 -8.70 28.71
N ALA A 120 16.54 -9.85 28.13
CA ALA A 120 16.88 -11.16 28.68
C ALA A 120 18.40 -11.40 28.62
N ALA A 121 19.02 -11.18 27.45
CA ALA A 121 20.46 -11.33 27.27
C ALA A 121 21.27 -10.32 28.09
N ALA A 122 20.73 -9.13 28.39
CA ALA A 122 21.34 -8.15 29.28
C ALA A 122 21.28 -8.59 30.75
N LYS A 123 20.18 -9.22 31.18
CA LYS A 123 20.02 -9.75 32.55
C LYS A 123 20.99 -10.92 32.82
N ASP A 124 21.15 -11.84 31.87
CA ASP A 124 22.09 -12.97 32.02
C ASP A 124 23.56 -12.53 32.02
N ARG A 125 23.93 -11.62 31.11
CA ARG A 125 25.28 -10.99 31.10
C ARG A 125 25.60 -10.22 32.38
N LYS A 126 24.58 -9.70 33.08
CA LYS A 126 24.76 -9.02 34.37
C LYS A 126 24.83 -9.98 35.57
N LYS A 127 24.20 -11.16 35.47
CA LYS A 127 24.23 -12.18 36.51
C LYS A 127 25.60 -12.86 36.64
N GLN A 128 26.26 -13.16 35.52
CA GLN A 128 27.63 -13.71 35.51
C GLN A 128 28.70 -12.71 35.97
N ALA A 129 28.37 -11.42 36.11
CA ALA A 129 29.31 -10.39 36.57
C ALA A 129 29.32 -10.21 38.10
N ASP A 130 28.31 -10.70 38.82
CA ASP A 130 28.10 -10.42 40.25
C ASP A 130 28.64 -11.54 41.17
N GLU A 131 28.63 -12.79 40.70
CA GLU A 131 29.22 -13.95 41.41
C GLU A 131 30.76 -13.87 41.56
N GLY A 132 31.40 -12.90 40.91
CA GLY A 132 32.86 -12.71 40.92
C GLY A 132 33.40 -11.78 42.03
N LYS A 133 32.58 -11.25 42.95
CA LYS A 133 33.02 -10.15 43.85
C LYS A 133 32.58 -10.21 45.32
N GLU A 134 32.54 -11.39 45.94
CA GLU A 134 32.41 -11.49 47.41
C GLU A 134 33.53 -12.30 48.08
N LYS A 135 34.60 -11.60 48.49
CA LYS A 135 35.29 -11.72 49.80
C LYS A 135 36.54 -10.84 49.84
N GLY A 136 36.73 -10.08 50.94
CA GLY A 136 38.00 -9.41 51.22
C GLY A 136 37.93 -8.07 51.97
N LYS A 137 37.57 -8.07 53.26
CA LYS A 137 37.96 -6.98 54.19
C LYS A 137 37.92 -7.40 55.68
N THR A 138 39.09 -7.70 56.24
CA THR A 138 39.44 -7.71 57.68
C THR A 138 40.98 -7.72 57.77
N THR A 139 41.61 -6.60 58.14
CA THR A 139 42.21 -6.29 59.48
C THR A 139 43.64 -6.83 59.71
N GLU A 140 44.60 -5.93 59.47
CA GLU A 140 45.72 -5.54 60.37
C GLU A 140 46.69 -6.56 61.02
N VAL A 141 47.98 -6.33 60.72
CA VAL A 141 49.16 -6.24 61.63
C VAL A 141 50.09 -7.47 61.87
N GLU A 142 51.39 -7.13 61.89
CA GLU A 142 52.61 -7.79 62.41
C GLU A 142 53.32 -9.01 61.72
N GLU A 143 54.48 -8.67 61.14
CA GLU A 143 55.84 -9.24 61.29
C GLU A 143 56.31 -10.67 60.89
N HIS A 144 57.54 -10.64 60.35
CA HIS A 144 58.67 -11.57 60.42
C HIS A 144 58.81 -12.86 59.56
N ALA A 145 59.97 -12.89 58.89
CA ALA A 145 60.90 -14.02 58.68
C ALA A 145 60.70 -15.05 57.52
N GLU A 146 61.48 -14.79 56.46
CA GLU A 146 62.50 -15.71 55.86
C GLU A 146 62.14 -17.03 55.12
N ASP A 147 62.50 -17.02 53.83
CA ASP A 147 63.39 -17.97 53.12
C ASP A 147 62.88 -19.02 52.08
N ARG A 148 63.66 -19.07 50.99
CA ARG A 148 64.00 -20.17 50.06
C ARG A 148 62.95 -21.02 49.28
N ASN A 149 62.85 -20.65 47.99
CA ASN A 149 63.43 -21.42 46.84
C ASN A 149 62.67 -22.61 46.20
N GLY A 150 62.93 -22.83 44.90
CA GLY A 150 62.46 -23.96 44.08
C GLY A 150 61.22 -23.64 43.21
N SER A 151 61.16 -23.62 41.87
CA SER A 151 62.04 -23.89 40.70
C SER A 151 61.44 -24.96 39.77
N ALA A 152 61.43 -24.66 38.46
CA ALA A 152 61.20 -25.58 37.33
C ALA A 152 59.81 -26.23 37.14
N ALA A 153 59.41 -26.76 35.96
CA ALA A 153 59.68 -26.40 34.55
C ALA A 153 58.87 -27.34 33.60
N SER A 154 58.62 -26.91 32.35
CA SER A 154 58.24 -27.78 31.20
C SER A 154 56.90 -28.55 31.32
N THR A 155 56.33 -29.22 30.30
CA THR A 155 56.58 -29.38 28.83
C THR A 155 55.18 -29.52 28.17
N ALA A 156 54.81 -28.81 27.10
CA ALA A 156 55.05 -29.11 25.68
C ALA A 156 54.62 -30.51 25.18
N SER A 157 53.63 -30.60 24.26
CA SER A 157 53.75 -31.31 22.95
C SER A 157 52.49 -31.32 22.05
N VAL A 158 52.77 -31.46 20.74
CA VAL A 158 51.95 -31.75 19.53
C VAL A 158 50.99 -32.96 19.66
N ASN A 159 50.04 -33.31 18.76
CA ASN A 159 49.80 -33.06 17.31
C ASN A 159 48.27 -33.25 17.00
N ALA A 160 47.63 -33.27 15.80
CA ALA A 160 47.99 -33.22 14.35
C ALA A 160 46.79 -32.71 13.46
N ASN A 161 46.75 -33.07 12.17
CA ASN A 161 45.74 -32.80 11.10
C ASN A 161 45.87 -33.97 10.04
N PRO A 162 45.25 -34.03 8.82
CA PRO A 162 44.07 -33.39 8.20
C PRO A 162 43.15 -34.37 7.37
N SER A 163 42.32 -33.80 6.47
CA SER A 163 41.74 -34.34 5.19
C SER A 163 40.20 -34.32 5.16
N VAL A 164 39.47 -33.57 4.31
CA VAL A 164 39.55 -33.20 2.87
C VAL A 164 39.01 -34.29 1.92
N ALA A 165 37.84 -34.00 1.33
CA ALA A 165 37.29 -34.57 0.08
C ALA A 165 36.23 -33.58 -0.48
N SER A 166 36.04 -33.51 -1.81
CA SER A 166 35.15 -32.57 -2.51
C SER A 166 34.92 -33.03 -3.98
N PRO A 167 34.19 -32.31 -4.86
CA PRO A 167 32.72 -32.27 -4.97
C PRO A 167 32.21 -32.85 -6.31
N ARG A 168 30.89 -32.91 -6.52
CA ARG A 168 30.27 -32.85 -7.87
C ARG A 168 28.78 -32.50 -7.86
N ASP A 169 28.32 -32.02 -9.02
CA ASP A 169 27.09 -31.29 -9.25
C ASP A 169 25.84 -32.14 -9.50
N THR A 170 24.66 -31.54 -9.33
CA THR A 170 23.69 -31.42 -10.45
C THR A 170 22.72 -30.26 -10.25
N LYS A 171 22.18 -29.73 -11.35
CA LYS A 171 21.29 -28.55 -11.38
C LYS A 171 19.85 -28.88 -10.96
N SER A 172 19.09 -27.81 -10.72
CA SER A 172 17.62 -27.70 -10.78
C SER A 172 16.83 -27.88 -9.47
N LEU A 173 16.62 -26.76 -8.73
CA LEU A 173 15.31 -26.48 -8.13
C LEU A 173 14.99 -24.98 -7.91
N GLU A 174 15.42 -24.08 -8.81
CA GLU A 174 14.95 -22.69 -8.76
C GLU A 174 13.58 -22.54 -9.44
N LYS A 175 12.51 -22.53 -8.65
CA LYS A 175 11.20 -22.00 -9.04
C LYS A 175 10.47 -21.35 -7.85
N SER A 176 10.42 -20.02 -7.89
CA SER A 176 9.25 -19.18 -7.58
C SER A 176 8.16 -19.75 -6.65
N VAL A 177 8.09 -19.25 -5.40
CA VAL A 177 6.96 -18.42 -4.97
C VAL A 177 7.49 -17.31 -4.04
N ALA A 178 7.62 -16.09 -4.54
CA ALA A 178 7.87 -14.92 -3.69
C ALA A 178 6.54 -14.43 -3.10
N PHE A 179 6.01 -15.15 -2.11
CA PHE A 179 4.79 -14.73 -1.40
C PHE A 179 5.11 -13.52 -0.50
N THR A 180 4.99 -12.33 -1.07
CA THR A 180 4.96 -11.07 -0.32
C THR A 180 3.49 -10.67 -0.16
N GLY A 181 2.85 -11.22 0.88
CA GLY A 181 1.57 -10.69 1.34
C GLY A 181 1.72 -9.20 1.63
N ALA A 182 0.81 -8.37 1.11
CA ALA A 182 0.94 -6.93 1.22
C ALA A 182 0.80 -6.47 2.68
N HIS A 183 1.92 -6.06 3.29
CA HIS A 183 1.92 -5.56 4.66
C HIS A 183 0.97 -4.37 4.83
N GLY A 184 -0.09 -4.60 5.59
CA GLY A 184 -0.75 -3.56 6.39
C GLY A 184 -1.93 -2.82 5.79
N LEU A 185 -2.65 -3.32 4.77
CA LEU A 185 -3.90 -2.69 4.31
C LEU A 185 -4.96 -3.71 3.86
N HIS A 186 -6.14 -3.64 4.46
CA HIS A 186 -7.32 -4.45 4.09
C HIS A 186 -8.57 -3.58 3.93
N VAL A 187 -9.53 -4.08 3.14
CA VAL A 187 -10.89 -3.51 3.05
C VAL A 187 -11.86 -4.57 3.55
N ILE A 188 -12.64 -4.25 4.58
CA ILE A 188 -13.58 -5.18 5.23
C ILE A 188 -15.01 -4.66 5.17
N ARG A 189 -16.01 -5.53 5.39
CA ARG A 189 -17.41 -5.11 5.52
C ARG A 189 -17.55 -4.30 6.80
N GLY A 190 -17.85 -2.99 6.68
CA GLY A 190 -18.07 -2.11 7.81
C GLY A 190 -19.43 -2.34 8.47
N PRO A 191 -19.72 -1.68 9.62
CA PRO A 191 -20.93 -1.92 10.41
C PRO A 191 -22.23 -1.65 9.64
N ASN A 192 -22.21 -0.76 8.65
CA ASN A 192 -23.37 -0.40 7.83
C ASN A 192 -23.49 -1.20 6.52
N PHE A 193 -22.70 -2.26 6.32
CA PHE A 193 -22.65 -3.00 5.04
C PHE A 193 -24.01 -3.50 4.58
N GLU A 194 -24.85 -4.06 5.46
CA GLU A 194 -26.19 -4.57 5.07
C GLU A 194 -27.15 -3.46 4.60
N GLU A 195 -26.99 -2.22 5.07
CA GLU A 195 -27.76 -1.08 4.53
C GLU A 195 -27.16 -0.61 3.20
N ARG A 196 -25.85 -0.34 3.20
CA ARG A 196 -25.12 0.30 2.09
C ARG A 196 -24.89 -0.60 0.88
N SER A 197 -24.93 -1.92 1.04
CA SER A 197 -24.79 -2.88 -0.07
C SER A 197 -26.02 -2.96 -0.97
N LYS A 198 -27.20 -2.50 -0.51
CA LYS A 198 -28.48 -2.69 -1.21
C LYS A 198 -28.57 -2.01 -2.58
N ASN A 199 -27.79 -0.95 -2.83
CA ASN A 199 -27.72 -0.28 -4.13
C ASN A 199 -26.64 -0.83 -5.08
N TRP A 200 -25.87 -1.86 -4.71
CA TRP A 200 -24.80 -2.38 -5.60
C TRP A 200 -24.56 -3.90 -5.54
N CYS A 201 -24.90 -4.60 -4.45
CA CYS A 201 -24.82 -6.07 -4.33
C CYS A 201 -26.01 -6.79 -5.00
N VAL A 202 -26.33 -6.38 -6.23
CA VAL A 202 -27.42 -6.89 -7.07
C VAL A 202 -26.88 -7.31 -8.44
N GLN A 203 -27.70 -7.95 -9.28
CA GLN A 203 -27.24 -8.61 -10.52
C GLN A 203 -26.63 -7.66 -11.54
N MET A 204 -27.21 -6.46 -11.68
CA MET A 204 -26.73 -5.41 -12.57
C MET A 204 -27.07 -4.06 -11.93
N ASP A 205 -26.06 -3.24 -11.66
CA ASP A 205 -26.26 -1.85 -11.26
C ASP A 205 -25.15 -0.93 -11.81
N HIS A 206 -25.48 0.35 -11.97
CA HIS A 206 -24.57 1.39 -12.44
C HIS A 206 -23.32 1.58 -11.54
N ASN A 207 -23.41 1.27 -10.24
CA ASN A 207 -22.28 1.21 -9.33
C ASN A 207 -21.23 0.17 -9.75
N HIS A 208 -21.56 -0.88 -10.50
CA HIS A 208 -20.57 -1.84 -11.00
C HIS A 208 -19.55 -1.17 -11.94
N LEU A 209 -20.00 -0.18 -12.72
CA LEU A 209 -19.14 0.65 -13.56
C LEU A 209 -18.38 1.70 -12.75
N ARG A 210 -18.99 2.29 -11.71
CA ARG A 210 -18.30 3.16 -10.73
C ARG A 210 -17.13 2.41 -10.07
N ILE A 211 -17.36 1.19 -9.58
CA ILE A 211 -16.36 0.31 -8.94
C ILE A 211 -15.22 -0.04 -9.92
N SER A 212 -15.56 -0.42 -11.15
CA SER A 212 -14.57 -0.67 -12.21
C SER A 212 -13.65 0.54 -12.45
N ARG A 213 -14.24 1.74 -12.43
CA ARG A 213 -13.52 3.02 -12.61
C ARG A 213 -12.61 3.36 -11.42
N ILE A 214 -13.06 3.13 -10.19
CA ILE A 214 -12.25 3.31 -8.96
C ILE A 214 -11.00 2.43 -9.03
N LEU A 215 -11.16 1.11 -9.17
CA LEU A 215 -10.06 0.14 -9.24
C LEU A 215 -9.02 0.53 -10.31
N ARG A 216 -9.50 0.84 -11.52
CA ARG A 216 -8.66 1.25 -12.65
C ARG A 216 -7.89 2.55 -12.37
N SER A 217 -8.56 3.57 -11.82
CA SER A 217 -7.96 4.88 -11.55
C SER A 217 -6.90 4.81 -10.44
N LEU A 218 -7.15 4.04 -9.37
CA LEU A 218 -6.19 3.80 -8.29
C LEU A 218 -4.86 3.25 -8.81
N ARG A 219 -4.88 2.21 -9.66
CA ARG A 219 -3.66 1.61 -10.23
C ARG A 219 -2.88 2.56 -11.13
N VAL A 220 -3.58 3.35 -11.95
CA VAL A 220 -2.98 4.37 -12.82
C VAL A 220 -2.26 5.43 -11.96
N LEU A 221 -2.94 5.97 -10.95
CA LEU A 221 -2.47 7.11 -10.16
C LEU A 221 -1.55 6.72 -8.99
N GLY A 222 -1.27 5.43 -8.77
CA GLY A 222 -0.22 4.93 -7.87
C GLY A 222 -0.69 4.18 -6.62
N LEU A 223 -1.99 4.18 -6.33
CA LEU A 223 -2.61 3.55 -5.16
C LEU A 223 -2.86 2.05 -5.39
N GLN A 224 -1.78 1.31 -5.67
CA GLN A 224 -1.83 -0.12 -6.01
C GLN A 224 -2.39 -0.95 -4.84
N ARG A 225 -1.94 -0.72 -3.59
CA ARG A 225 -2.40 -1.45 -2.40
C ARG A 225 -3.90 -1.28 -2.15
N GLN A 226 -4.42 -0.06 -2.32
CA GLN A 226 -5.84 0.26 -2.18
C GLN A 226 -6.67 -0.47 -3.24
N CYS A 227 -6.19 -0.56 -4.48
CA CYS A 227 -6.84 -1.33 -5.52
C CYS A 227 -6.86 -2.84 -5.21
N GLU A 228 -5.76 -3.38 -4.70
CA GLU A 228 -5.63 -4.80 -4.35
C GLU A 228 -6.58 -5.18 -3.20
N ALA A 229 -6.53 -4.43 -2.09
CA ALA A 229 -7.40 -4.65 -0.95
C ALA A 229 -8.89 -4.48 -1.28
N PHE A 230 -9.26 -3.49 -2.10
CA PHE A 230 -10.64 -3.32 -2.56
C PHE A 230 -11.08 -4.44 -3.52
N TYR A 231 -10.22 -4.88 -4.42
CA TYR A 231 -10.51 -6.00 -5.32
C TYR A 231 -10.66 -7.33 -4.59
N GLU A 232 -9.86 -7.58 -3.56
CA GLU A 232 -10.00 -8.73 -2.64
C GLU A 232 -11.36 -8.67 -1.92
N ALA A 233 -11.72 -7.53 -1.32
CA ALA A 233 -13.02 -7.34 -0.68
C ALA A 233 -14.21 -7.57 -1.62
N LEU A 234 -14.14 -7.05 -2.85
CA LEU A 234 -15.14 -7.30 -3.90
C LEU A 234 -15.21 -8.78 -4.29
N THR A 235 -14.07 -9.48 -4.31
CA THR A 235 -14.01 -10.92 -4.57
C THR A 235 -14.67 -11.72 -3.44
N HIS A 236 -14.48 -11.35 -2.17
CA HIS A 236 -15.18 -11.96 -1.04
C HIS A 236 -16.69 -11.67 -1.05
N VAL A 237 -17.11 -10.49 -1.52
CA VAL A 237 -18.54 -10.15 -1.68
C VAL A 237 -19.17 -10.92 -2.85
N TYR A 238 -18.46 -11.05 -3.98
CA TYR A 238 -18.93 -11.81 -5.15
C TYR A 238 -19.11 -13.32 -4.88
N ASN A 239 -18.31 -13.90 -3.97
CA ASN A 239 -18.40 -15.32 -3.60
C ASN A 239 -19.34 -15.60 -2.40
N ASP A 240 -20.03 -14.59 -1.86
CA ASP A 240 -21.03 -14.79 -0.81
C ASP A 240 -22.31 -15.40 -1.41
N PRO A 241 -22.76 -16.59 -0.99
CA PRO A 241 -23.92 -17.27 -1.59
C PRO A 241 -25.25 -16.53 -1.37
N LYS A 242 -25.28 -15.49 -0.53
CA LYS A 242 -26.45 -14.60 -0.35
C LYS A 242 -26.49 -13.45 -1.36
N ILE A 243 -25.42 -13.21 -2.11
CA ILE A 243 -25.24 -12.03 -2.97
C ILE A 243 -25.19 -12.46 -4.44
N ALA A 244 -26.04 -11.86 -5.26
CA ALA A 244 -26.20 -12.21 -6.67
C ALA A 244 -25.62 -11.11 -7.58
N ILE A 245 -24.30 -10.99 -7.67
CA ILE A 245 -23.62 -10.06 -8.59
C ILE A 245 -23.39 -10.73 -9.96
N GLY A 246 -23.57 -9.96 -11.04
CA GLY A 246 -23.37 -10.46 -12.40
C GLY A 246 -21.92 -10.88 -12.71
N LYS A 247 -21.75 -12.04 -13.37
CA LYS A 247 -20.44 -12.55 -13.84
C LYS A 247 -19.67 -11.53 -14.68
N SER A 248 -20.38 -10.73 -15.48
CA SER A 248 -19.79 -9.65 -16.28
C SER A 248 -19.16 -8.56 -15.41
N SER A 249 -19.83 -8.14 -14.32
CA SER A 249 -19.32 -7.13 -13.40
C SER A 249 -18.02 -7.59 -12.74
N MET A 250 -17.97 -8.85 -12.27
CA MET A 250 -16.76 -9.44 -11.72
C MET A 250 -15.63 -9.56 -12.76
N MET A 251 -15.95 -9.83 -14.03
CA MET A 251 -14.98 -9.81 -15.14
C MET A 251 -14.37 -8.41 -15.32
N PHE A 252 -15.19 -7.35 -15.31
CA PHE A 252 -14.72 -5.97 -15.43
C PHE A 252 -13.90 -5.52 -14.22
N TRP A 253 -14.30 -5.89 -12.99
CA TRP A 253 -13.54 -5.60 -11.77
C TRP A 253 -12.16 -6.29 -11.79
N ARG A 254 -12.12 -7.57 -12.15
CA ARG A 254 -10.87 -8.31 -12.34
C ARG A 254 -9.98 -7.63 -13.37
N ARG A 255 -10.53 -7.21 -14.51
CA ARG A 255 -9.76 -6.55 -15.56
C ARG A 255 -9.17 -5.22 -15.09
N ALA A 256 -9.99 -4.38 -14.44
CA ALA A 256 -9.54 -3.12 -13.85
C ALA A 256 -8.38 -3.34 -12.87
N ALA A 257 -8.49 -4.35 -12.00
CA ALA A 257 -7.50 -4.64 -10.96
C ALA A 257 -6.24 -5.39 -11.45
N GLN A 258 -6.31 -6.21 -12.50
CA GLN A 258 -5.25 -7.19 -12.81
C GLN A 258 -4.66 -7.12 -14.24
N GLU A 259 -5.34 -6.54 -15.24
CA GLU A 259 -4.79 -6.46 -16.60
C GLU A 259 -3.55 -5.54 -16.66
N PRO A 260 -2.67 -5.67 -17.68
CA PRO A 260 -1.58 -4.73 -17.92
C PRO A 260 -2.08 -3.28 -17.97
N LEU A 261 -1.32 -2.33 -17.42
CA LEU A 261 -1.80 -0.95 -17.24
C LEU A 261 -2.21 -0.27 -18.56
N HIS A 262 -1.58 -0.65 -19.69
CA HIS A 262 -1.95 -0.18 -21.02
C HIS A 262 -3.25 -0.75 -21.60
N ILE A 263 -3.92 -1.71 -20.95
CA ILE A 263 -5.20 -2.28 -21.38
C ILE A 263 -6.32 -1.76 -20.45
N ALA A 264 -7.35 -1.15 -21.04
CA ALA A 264 -8.55 -0.73 -20.33
C ALA A 264 -9.51 -1.92 -20.06
N PRO A 265 -10.45 -1.84 -19.11
CA PRO A 265 -11.30 -2.97 -18.72
C PRO A 265 -12.20 -3.54 -19.83
N ASP A 266 -12.51 -2.74 -20.85
CA ASP A 266 -13.24 -3.16 -22.07
C ASP A 266 -12.35 -3.90 -23.09
N GLY A 267 -11.02 -3.75 -22.99
CA GLY A 267 -10.02 -4.27 -23.94
C GLY A 267 -9.32 -3.19 -24.77
N THR A 268 -9.65 -1.91 -24.62
CA THR A 268 -9.05 -0.81 -25.38
C THR A 268 -7.58 -0.59 -25.02
N GLU A 269 -6.69 -0.51 -26.02
CA GLU A 269 -5.25 -0.25 -25.81
C GLU A 269 -4.94 1.25 -25.68
N CYS A 270 -4.45 1.65 -24.51
CA CYS A 270 -3.89 2.97 -24.26
C CYS A 270 -2.42 3.04 -24.72
N ARG A 271 -2.22 3.42 -25.99
CA ARG A 271 -0.89 3.44 -26.65
C ARG A 271 0.20 4.24 -25.92
N TRP A 272 -0.14 5.28 -25.16
CA TRP A 272 0.86 6.06 -24.42
C TRP A 272 1.31 5.33 -23.14
N LEU A 273 0.38 4.68 -22.44
CA LEU A 273 0.70 3.83 -21.28
C LEU A 273 1.55 2.63 -21.67
N LYS A 274 1.33 2.06 -22.85
CA LYS A 274 2.13 0.96 -23.38
C LYS A 274 3.61 1.36 -23.47
N LYS A 275 3.90 2.46 -24.16
CA LYS A 275 5.24 3.05 -24.28
C LYS A 275 5.85 3.41 -22.92
N TRP A 276 5.05 3.89 -21.98
CA TRP A 276 5.52 4.15 -20.62
C TRP A 276 5.94 2.86 -19.92
N GLN A 277 5.09 1.82 -19.88
CA GLN A 277 5.43 0.52 -19.29
C GLN A 277 6.64 -0.14 -19.97
N GLU A 278 6.78 -0.02 -21.29
CA GLU A 278 7.94 -0.48 -22.06
C GLU A 278 9.23 0.27 -21.67
N THR A 279 9.13 1.55 -21.29
CA THR A 279 10.29 2.36 -20.85
C THR A 279 10.71 1.99 -19.42
N GLU A 280 9.76 1.84 -18.49
CA GLU A 280 10.03 1.47 -17.09
C GLU A 280 10.72 0.09 -17.01
N GLN A 281 10.34 -0.86 -17.86
CA GLN A 281 10.93 -2.21 -17.98
C GLN A 281 12.35 -2.23 -18.59
N ILE A 282 12.87 -1.09 -19.06
CA ILE A 282 14.26 -0.94 -19.56
C ILE A 282 15.14 -0.24 -18.51
N GLN A 283 14.53 0.31 -17.44
CA GLN A 283 15.21 1.08 -16.40
C GLN A 283 15.31 0.35 -15.04
N ASN A 284 14.77 -0.87 -14.94
CA ASN A 284 14.80 -1.75 -13.77
C ASN A 284 15.34 -3.14 -14.16
#